data_AF-A0A2E1A2P5-F1
#
_entry.id   AF-A0A2E1A2P5-F1
#
_cell.length_a   1.000
_cell.length_b   1.000
_cell.length_c   1.000
_cell.angle_alpha   90.00
_cell.angle_beta   90.00
_cell.angle_gamma   90.00
#
_symmetry.space_group_name_H-M   'P 1'
#
loop_
_entity.id
_entity.type
_entity.pdbx_description
1 polymer ?
#
loop_
_entity_poly.entity_id
_entity_poly.type
_entity_poly.pdbx_seq_one_letter_code
_entity_poly.pdbx_strand_id
1 'polypeptide(L)'
;MMRVLNEGGSSADALAATRTNDGANFKYRQLAVIRRSGELTCHTGTGCRDWAGHVVGDGWIVLGNSLASAGVLDAMAQAFCESAGAALWDRLLRALEAGRDAGGQSMADGRHTRERSAAIRVLADNLLPCFDLRVDLHQTAVEEARRLSKIIAAIETYNRLRGEHPPDTPAILDWESAHLNDPSVPNVLA
;
A
#
# COMPACT_ATOMS: atom_id res chain seq x y z
N MET A 1 -2.93 19.68 -2.32
CA MET A 1 -3.06 18.67 -1.24
C MET A 1 -2.04 18.85 -0.12
N MET A 2 -0.79 18.36 -0.23
CA MET A 2 0.14 18.30 0.91
C MET A 2 0.43 19.65 1.57
N ARG A 3 0.57 20.73 0.80
CA ARG A 3 0.73 22.09 1.36
C ARG A 3 -0.41 22.47 2.30
N VAL A 4 -1.65 22.30 1.87
CA VAL A 4 -2.86 22.62 2.65
C VAL A 4 -2.92 21.81 3.94
N LEU A 5 -2.60 20.50 3.85
CA LEU A 5 -2.56 19.64 5.03
C LEU A 5 -1.47 20.06 6.03
N ASN A 6 -0.29 20.44 5.53
CA ASN A 6 0.84 20.90 6.36
C ASN A 6 0.57 22.25 7.02
N GLU A 7 -0.24 23.10 6.39
CA GLU A 7 -0.68 24.40 6.92
C GLU A 7 -1.88 24.26 7.89
N GLY A 8 -2.29 23.03 8.21
CA GLY A 8 -3.35 22.74 9.18
C GLY A 8 -4.76 22.62 8.60
N GLY A 9 -4.93 22.79 7.28
CA GLY A 9 -6.20 22.65 6.59
C GLY A 9 -6.81 21.25 6.73
N SER A 10 -8.14 21.18 6.58
CA SER A 10 -8.88 19.91 6.63
C SER A 10 -8.58 19.01 5.42
N SER A 11 -8.97 17.74 5.50
CA SER A 11 -8.90 16.82 4.36
C SER A 11 -9.83 17.29 3.23
N ALA A 12 -10.97 17.91 3.57
CA ALA A 12 -11.87 18.54 2.63
C ALA A 12 -11.24 19.76 1.94
N ASP A 13 -10.56 20.65 2.69
CA ASP A 13 -9.83 21.80 2.11
C ASP A 13 -8.74 21.33 1.16
N ALA A 14 -8.00 20.28 1.55
CA ALA A 14 -6.93 19.73 0.74
C ALA A 14 -7.45 19.13 -0.57
N LEU A 15 -8.63 18.50 -0.56
CA LEU A 15 -9.31 18.01 -1.75
C LEU A 15 -9.83 19.16 -2.61
N ALA A 16 -10.48 20.16 -2.01
CA ALA A 16 -11.01 21.33 -2.70
C ALA A 16 -9.90 22.12 -3.41
N ALA A 17 -8.76 22.35 -2.74
CA ALA A 17 -7.60 22.99 -3.35
C ALA A 17 -7.03 22.17 -4.53
N THR A 18 -6.97 20.83 -4.40
CA THR A 18 -6.55 19.97 -5.52
C THR A 18 -7.52 20.05 -6.70
N ARG A 19 -8.83 20.09 -6.43
CA ARG A 19 -9.87 20.27 -7.46
C ARG A 19 -9.72 21.59 -8.19
N THR A 20 -9.53 22.69 -7.46
CA THR A 20 -9.31 24.02 -8.05
C THR A 20 -8.07 24.01 -8.95
N ASN A 21 -6.98 23.38 -8.51
CA ASN A 21 -5.73 23.36 -9.27
C ASN A 21 -5.78 22.46 -10.53
N ASP A 22 -6.47 21.32 -10.48
CA ASP A 22 -6.57 20.39 -11.63
C ASP A 22 -7.75 20.75 -12.57
N GLY A 23 -8.65 21.65 -12.12
CA GLY A 23 -9.73 22.23 -12.91
C GLY A 23 -10.64 21.17 -13.54
N ALA A 24 -10.88 21.29 -14.86
CA ALA A 24 -11.73 20.37 -15.60
C ALA A 24 -11.20 18.92 -15.64
N ASN A 25 -9.90 18.72 -15.40
CA ASN A 25 -9.28 17.39 -15.40
C ASN A 25 -9.51 16.62 -14.10
N PHE A 26 -9.99 17.27 -13.04
CA PHE A 26 -10.25 16.65 -11.75
C PHE A 26 -11.24 15.48 -11.82
N LYS A 27 -12.13 15.47 -12.81
CA LYS A 27 -13.05 14.36 -13.07
C LYS A 27 -12.35 13.05 -13.47
N TYR A 28 -11.07 13.09 -13.89
CA TYR A 28 -10.28 11.91 -14.23
C TYR A 28 -9.39 11.42 -13.08
N ARG A 29 -9.49 12.01 -11.89
CA ARG A 29 -8.63 11.68 -10.75
C ARG A 29 -9.37 10.83 -9.74
N GLN A 30 -8.59 9.98 -9.07
CA GLN A 30 -8.99 9.29 -7.86
C GLN A 30 -8.04 9.70 -6.73
N LEU A 31 -8.58 10.12 -5.60
CA LEU A 31 -7.82 10.68 -4.48
C LEU A 31 -8.43 10.23 -3.17
N ALA A 32 -7.59 9.99 -2.17
CA ALA A 32 -8.00 9.73 -0.80
C ALA A 32 -7.03 10.40 0.18
N VAL A 33 -7.55 10.89 1.29
CA VAL A 33 -6.80 11.52 2.37
C VAL A 33 -7.28 10.94 3.68
N ILE A 34 -6.33 10.46 4.49
CA ILE A 34 -6.53 10.06 5.88
C ILE A 34 -5.65 10.96 6.73
N ARG A 35 -6.25 11.74 7.63
CA ARG A 35 -5.50 12.56 8.59
C ARG A 35 -5.27 11.80 9.88
N ARG A 36 -4.22 12.19 10.61
CA ARG A 36 -3.93 11.71 11.96
C ARG A 36 -5.08 11.96 12.94
N SER A 37 -5.90 12.98 12.69
CA SER A 37 -7.12 13.27 13.46
C SER A 37 -8.26 12.27 13.24
N GLY A 38 -8.12 11.31 12.31
CA GLY A 38 -9.19 10.40 11.89
C GLY A 38 -10.10 10.97 10.79
N GLU A 39 -9.84 12.19 10.31
CA GLU A 39 -10.59 12.78 9.19
C GLU A 39 -10.28 12.03 7.88
N LEU A 40 -11.33 11.59 7.20
CA LEU A 40 -11.26 10.81 5.95
C LEU A 40 -12.01 11.55 4.85
N THR A 41 -11.35 11.73 3.69
CA THR A 41 -12.00 12.26 2.48
C THR A 41 -11.53 11.47 1.27
N CYS A 42 -12.44 11.13 0.39
CA CYS A 42 -12.18 10.40 -0.85
C CYS A 42 -12.91 11.05 -2.03
N HIS A 43 -12.34 10.88 -3.21
CA HIS A 43 -12.91 11.33 -4.48
C HIS A 43 -12.66 10.26 -5.53
N THR A 44 -13.71 9.88 -6.23
CA THR A 44 -13.63 9.11 -7.47
C THR A 44 -14.33 9.90 -8.55
N GLY A 45 -13.55 10.45 -9.47
CA GLY A 45 -14.08 11.29 -10.53
C GLY A 45 -14.93 10.50 -11.53
N THR A 46 -15.94 11.14 -12.09
CA THR A 46 -16.88 10.53 -13.06
C THR A 46 -16.24 10.18 -14.41
N GLY A 47 -14.99 10.57 -14.64
CA GLY A 47 -14.19 10.20 -15.80
C GLY A 47 -13.19 9.09 -15.52
N CYS A 48 -13.11 8.56 -14.29
CA CYS A 48 -12.37 7.33 -14.02
C CYS A 48 -12.99 6.17 -14.82
N ARG A 49 -12.16 5.26 -15.33
CA ARG A 49 -12.63 4.13 -16.12
C ARG A 49 -13.38 3.15 -15.24
N ASP A 50 -14.57 2.75 -15.68
CA ASP A 50 -15.36 1.75 -14.99
C ASP A 50 -14.67 0.36 -15.00
N TRP A 51 -14.84 -0.46 -13.98
CA TRP A 51 -15.49 -0.12 -12.71
C TRP A 51 -14.56 0.75 -11.84
N ALA A 52 -15.07 1.82 -11.23
CA ALA A 52 -14.31 2.69 -10.33
C ALA A 52 -15.10 3.06 -9.09
N GLY A 53 -14.42 3.06 -7.94
CA GLY A 53 -15.05 3.39 -6.67
C GLY A 53 -14.07 3.43 -5.51
N HIS A 54 -14.63 3.57 -4.31
CA HIS A 54 -13.90 3.51 -3.06
C HIS A 54 -14.80 2.99 -1.94
N VAL A 55 -14.18 2.37 -0.94
CA VAL A 55 -14.80 1.95 0.31
C VAL A 55 -14.07 2.65 1.46
N VAL A 56 -14.84 3.24 2.37
CA VAL A 56 -14.31 3.95 3.55
C VAL A 56 -14.74 3.17 4.78
N GLY A 57 -13.79 2.85 5.64
CA GLY A 57 -14.06 2.31 6.97
C GLY A 57 -13.39 3.13 8.06
N ASP A 58 -13.38 2.60 9.27
CA ASP A 58 -12.80 3.29 10.42
C ASP A 58 -11.26 3.30 10.33
N GLY A 59 -10.71 4.46 9.99
CA GLY A 59 -9.26 4.67 9.86
C GLY A 59 -8.62 4.07 8.61
N TRP A 60 -9.39 3.65 7.61
CA TRP A 60 -8.86 3.09 6.35
C TRP A 60 -9.73 3.42 5.15
N ILE A 61 -9.11 3.42 3.96
CA ILE A 61 -9.78 3.61 2.67
C ILE A 61 -9.18 2.63 1.68
N VAL A 62 -10.04 1.98 0.87
CA VAL A 62 -9.64 1.27 -0.34
C VAL A 62 -10.26 1.98 -1.54
N LEU A 63 -9.50 2.17 -2.61
CA LEU A 63 -9.97 2.80 -3.84
C LEU A 63 -9.32 2.14 -5.05
N GLY A 64 -10.03 2.14 -6.17
CA GLY A 64 -9.48 1.65 -7.43
C GLY A 64 -10.37 2.02 -8.62
N ASN A 65 -9.79 1.91 -9.82
CA ASN A 65 -10.44 2.19 -11.08
C ASN A 65 -9.98 1.18 -12.13
N SER A 66 -10.72 1.09 -13.25
CA SER A 66 -10.55 0.02 -14.24
C SER A 66 -10.64 -1.37 -13.61
N LEU A 67 -11.44 -1.55 -12.56
CA LEU A 67 -11.54 -2.82 -11.84
C LEU A 67 -12.49 -3.78 -12.55
N ALA A 68 -12.29 -5.08 -12.33
CA ALA A 68 -13.19 -6.11 -12.83
C ALA A 68 -14.62 -5.95 -12.27
N SER A 69 -14.76 -5.53 -11.00
CA SER A 69 -16.05 -5.24 -10.36
C SER A 69 -15.87 -4.51 -9.03
N ALA A 70 -16.98 -4.15 -8.39
CA ALA A 70 -17.00 -3.67 -6.99
C ALA A 70 -16.41 -4.69 -6.01
N GLY A 71 -16.59 -5.99 -6.29
CA GLY A 71 -16.14 -7.07 -5.42
C GLY A 71 -14.63 -7.11 -5.20
N VAL A 72 -13.85 -6.48 -6.08
CA VAL A 72 -12.41 -6.27 -5.86
C VAL A 72 -12.18 -5.40 -4.62
N LEU A 73 -12.88 -4.28 -4.49
CA LEU A 73 -12.73 -3.41 -3.31
C LEU A 73 -13.28 -4.06 -2.04
N ASP A 74 -14.38 -4.79 -2.16
CA ASP A 74 -14.97 -5.51 -1.02
C ASP A 74 -14.01 -6.56 -0.47
N ALA A 75 -13.36 -7.34 -1.35
CA ALA A 75 -12.36 -8.33 -0.95
C ALA A 75 -11.13 -7.68 -0.29
N MET A 76 -10.63 -6.57 -0.84
CA MET A 76 -9.52 -5.81 -0.25
C MET A 76 -9.86 -5.30 1.15
N ALA A 77 -11.05 -4.70 1.31
CA ALA A 77 -11.54 -4.19 2.59
C ALA A 77 -11.70 -5.31 3.62
N GLN A 78 -12.32 -6.41 3.23
CA GLN A 78 -12.52 -7.58 4.09
C GLN A 78 -11.17 -8.15 4.57
N ALA A 79 -10.21 -8.39 3.67
CA ALA A 79 -8.89 -8.91 4.03
C ALA A 79 -8.12 -7.97 4.98
N PHE A 80 -8.24 -6.65 4.80
CA PHE A 80 -7.63 -5.68 5.71
C PHE A 80 -8.24 -5.70 7.13
N CYS A 81 -9.55 -5.91 7.22
CA CYS A 81 -10.28 -6.01 8.48
C CYS A 81 -10.02 -7.34 9.20
N GLU A 82 -10.08 -8.46 8.49
CA GLU A 82 -9.87 -9.81 9.04
C GLU A 82 -8.44 -10.04 9.54
N SER A 83 -7.47 -9.29 9.02
CA SER A 83 -6.07 -9.34 9.45
C SER A 83 -5.74 -8.40 10.62
N ALA A 84 -6.75 -7.93 11.37
CA ALA A 84 -6.54 -7.15 12.58
C ALA A 84 -5.59 -7.87 13.57
N GLY A 85 -4.62 -7.12 14.11
CA GLY A 85 -3.58 -7.65 15.00
C GLY A 85 -2.26 -8.04 14.30
N ALA A 86 -2.26 -8.24 12.98
CA ALA A 86 -1.03 -8.37 12.22
C ALA A 86 -0.32 -7.00 12.04
N ALA A 87 0.97 -7.05 11.69
CA ALA A 87 1.73 -5.84 11.34
C ALA A 87 1.05 -5.10 10.17
N LEU A 88 1.01 -3.77 10.22
CA LEU A 88 0.25 -2.98 9.24
C LEU A 88 0.68 -3.25 7.77
N TRP A 89 1.98 -3.45 7.52
CA TRP A 89 2.46 -3.79 6.18
C TRP A 89 1.89 -5.12 5.67
N ASP A 90 1.70 -6.12 6.55
CA ASP A 90 1.15 -7.42 6.17
C ASP A 90 -0.35 -7.30 5.88
N ARG A 91 -1.06 -6.51 6.67
CA ARG A 91 -2.49 -6.20 6.44
C ARG A 91 -2.71 -5.52 5.09
N LEU A 92 -1.87 -4.55 4.74
CA LEU A 92 -1.90 -3.87 3.44
C LEU A 92 -1.58 -4.84 2.30
N LEU A 93 -0.60 -5.73 2.47
CA LEU A 93 -0.26 -6.72 1.45
C LEU A 93 -1.38 -7.74 1.23
N ARG A 94 -2.00 -8.24 2.30
CA ARG A 94 -3.18 -9.13 2.22
C ARG A 94 -4.33 -8.49 1.49
N ALA A 95 -4.56 -7.18 1.68
CA ALA A 95 -5.55 -6.45 0.91
C ALA A 95 -5.20 -6.46 -0.58
N LEU A 96 -3.95 -6.19 -0.98
CA LEU A 96 -3.52 -6.27 -2.38
C LEU A 96 -3.70 -7.68 -2.97
N GLU A 97 -3.35 -8.72 -2.22
CA GLU A 97 -3.54 -10.12 -2.62
C GLU A 97 -5.02 -10.44 -2.85
N ALA A 98 -5.89 -10.07 -1.90
CA ALA A 98 -7.33 -10.28 -2.04
C ALA A 98 -7.94 -9.52 -3.22
N GLY A 99 -7.47 -8.29 -3.49
CA GLY A 99 -7.91 -7.51 -4.65
C GLY A 99 -7.54 -8.16 -5.98
N ARG A 100 -6.30 -8.65 -6.10
CA ARG A 100 -5.84 -9.43 -7.25
C ARG A 100 -6.71 -10.68 -7.44
N ASP A 101 -6.93 -11.43 -6.37
CA ASP A 101 -7.65 -12.71 -6.41
C ASP A 101 -9.15 -12.55 -6.70
N ALA A 102 -9.72 -11.39 -6.36
CA ALA A 102 -11.08 -10.99 -6.71
C ALA A 102 -11.24 -10.50 -8.16
N GLY A 103 -10.18 -10.56 -8.97
CA GLY A 103 -10.19 -10.26 -10.41
C GLY A 103 -9.39 -9.02 -10.80
N GLY A 104 -8.94 -8.22 -9.83
CA GLY A 104 -8.01 -7.10 -10.03
C GLY A 104 -8.47 -6.08 -11.08
N GLN A 105 -7.49 -5.57 -11.83
CA GLN A 105 -7.75 -4.64 -12.93
C GLN A 105 -8.26 -5.38 -14.19
N SER A 106 -9.18 -4.76 -14.92
CA SER A 106 -9.73 -5.25 -16.18
C SER A 106 -9.73 -4.16 -17.26
N MET A 107 -9.64 -4.60 -18.51
CA MET A 107 -9.83 -3.76 -19.68
C MET A 107 -11.32 -3.55 -19.95
N ALA A 108 -11.65 -2.54 -20.77
CA ALA A 108 -13.03 -2.29 -21.19
C ALA A 108 -13.69 -3.47 -21.94
N ASP A 109 -12.87 -4.35 -22.55
CA ASP A 109 -13.33 -5.58 -23.21
C ASP A 109 -13.44 -6.78 -22.26
N GLY A 110 -13.27 -6.57 -20.96
CA GLY A 110 -13.37 -7.60 -19.93
C GLY A 110 -12.12 -8.45 -19.72
N ARG A 111 -11.03 -8.20 -20.47
CA ARG A 111 -9.77 -8.93 -20.25
C ARG A 111 -9.07 -8.46 -18.98
N HIS A 112 -8.74 -9.42 -18.12
CA HIS A 112 -7.93 -9.17 -16.95
C HIS A 112 -6.57 -8.55 -17.32
N THR A 113 -6.20 -7.49 -16.62
CA THR A 113 -4.92 -6.81 -16.73
C THR A 113 -4.08 -7.18 -15.51
N ARG A 114 -3.00 -7.93 -15.75
CA ARG A 114 -2.08 -8.28 -14.67
C ARG A 114 -1.45 -7.04 -14.04
N GLU A 115 -1.39 -7.03 -12.73
CA GLU A 115 -0.67 -6.05 -11.93
C GLU A 115 0.84 -6.23 -12.17
N ARG A 116 1.48 -5.19 -12.71
CA ARG A 116 2.92 -5.22 -13.02
C ARG A 116 3.78 -4.48 -12.00
N SER A 117 3.16 -3.76 -11.09
CA SER A 117 3.84 -3.05 -10.01
C SER A 117 3.03 -3.17 -8.72
N ALA A 118 3.74 -3.08 -7.59
CA ALA A 118 3.15 -3.08 -6.26
C ALA A 118 4.04 -2.27 -5.32
N ALA A 119 3.45 -1.58 -4.36
CA ALA A 119 4.21 -0.84 -3.35
C ALA A 119 3.48 -0.84 -2.01
N ILE A 120 4.25 -0.91 -0.92
CA ILE A 120 3.78 -0.78 0.45
C ILE A 120 4.73 0.15 1.19
N ARG A 121 4.16 1.16 1.84
CA ARG A 121 4.89 2.18 2.58
C ARG A 121 4.23 2.35 3.94
N VAL A 122 4.95 2.06 5.00
CA VAL A 122 4.50 2.26 6.38
C VAL A 122 5.49 3.17 7.10
N LEU A 123 5.00 4.32 7.55
CA LEU A 123 5.78 5.28 8.32
C LEU A 123 5.43 5.14 9.81
N ALA A 124 6.47 5.10 10.65
CA ALA A 124 6.36 5.20 12.11
C ALA A 124 6.94 6.53 12.59
N ASP A 125 6.80 6.85 13.87
CA ASP A 125 7.14 8.18 14.42
C ASP A 125 8.65 8.52 14.33
N ASN A 126 9.52 7.57 14.00
CA ASN A 126 10.97 7.73 13.93
C ASN A 126 11.49 8.15 12.55
N LEU A 127 10.88 9.14 11.87
CA LEU A 127 11.29 9.82 10.60
C LEU A 127 11.70 8.95 9.37
N LEU A 128 11.91 7.65 9.53
CA LEU A 128 12.21 6.66 8.51
C LEU A 128 10.98 5.77 8.35
N PRO A 129 10.68 5.33 7.11
CA PRO A 129 9.67 4.30 6.94
C PRO A 129 10.11 3.05 7.73
N CYS A 130 9.21 2.52 8.56
CA CYS A 130 9.45 1.25 9.25
C CYS A 130 9.24 0.04 8.33
N PHE A 131 8.72 0.29 7.12
CA PHE A 131 8.60 -0.68 6.04
C PHE A 131 8.43 0.07 4.70
N ASP A 132 9.36 -0.09 3.76
CA ASP A 132 9.27 0.45 2.40
C ASP A 132 9.59 -0.65 1.39
N LEU A 133 8.57 -1.07 0.65
CA LEU A 133 8.66 -2.11 -0.36
C LEU A 133 8.11 -1.58 -1.67
N ARG A 134 8.87 -1.76 -2.75
CA ARG A 134 8.43 -1.41 -4.08
C ARG A 134 8.91 -2.42 -5.12
N VAL A 135 7.96 -2.94 -5.88
CA VAL A 135 8.18 -3.73 -7.09
C VAL A 135 7.75 -2.84 -8.26
N ASP A 136 8.73 -2.29 -8.99
CA ASP A 136 8.45 -1.36 -10.09
C ASP A 136 7.99 -2.07 -11.37
N LEU A 137 8.49 -3.28 -11.62
CA LEU A 137 8.11 -4.07 -12.78
C LEU A 137 8.32 -5.57 -12.51
N HIS A 138 7.24 -6.34 -12.49
CA HIS A 138 7.27 -7.80 -12.41
C HIS A 138 6.03 -8.41 -13.09
N GLN A 139 6.11 -9.67 -13.55
CA GLN A 139 4.96 -10.35 -14.18
C GLN A 139 3.86 -10.73 -13.17
N THR A 140 4.26 -10.89 -11.92
CA THR A 140 3.44 -11.29 -10.77
C THR A 140 3.83 -10.37 -9.59
N ALA A 141 3.50 -9.07 -9.71
CA ALA A 141 4.07 -8.04 -8.84
C ALA A 141 3.63 -8.14 -7.37
N VAL A 142 2.40 -8.59 -7.14
CA VAL A 142 1.87 -8.79 -5.78
C VAL A 142 2.53 -10.00 -5.11
N GLU A 143 2.74 -11.09 -5.86
CA GLU A 143 3.48 -12.27 -5.40
C GLU A 143 4.94 -11.93 -5.08
N GLU A 144 5.56 -11.13 -5.95
CA GLU A 144 6.93 -10.67 -5.73
C GLU A 144 7.03 -9.73 -4.52
N ALA A 145 6.03 -8.88 -4.32
CA ALA A 145 5.93 -8.08 -3.10
C ALA A 145 5.82 -8.96 -1.85
N ARG A 146 5.06 -10.06 -1.90
CA ARG A 146 5.02 -11.05 -0.80
C ARG A 146 6.37 -11.71 -0.56
N ARG A 147 7.06 -12.12 -1.61
CA ARG A 147 8.42 -12.69 -1.50
C ARG A 147 9.38 -11.70 -0.83
N LEU A 148 9.46 -10.48 -1.36
CA LEU A 148 10.34 -9.42 -0.84
C LEU A 148 9.95 -8.95 0.56
N SER A 149 8.67 -9.02 0.93
CA SER A 149 8.20 -8.58 2.26
C SER A 149 8.86 -9.35 3.40
N LYS A 150 9.14 -10.64 3.21
CA LYS A 150 9.83 -11.47 4.20
C LYS A 150 11.26 -10.98 4.44
N ILE A 151 11.96 -10.61 3.36
CA ILE A 151 13.34 -10.09 3.43
C ILE A 151 13.33 -8.72 4.09
N ILE A 152 12.48 -7.81 3.62
CA ILE A 152 12.40 -6.43 4.13
C ILE A 152 11.98 -6.44 5.60
N ALA A 153 11.01 -7.25 6.02
CA ALA A 153 10.61 -7.35 7.43
C ALA A 153 11.77 -7.80 8.34
N ALA A 154 12.60 -8.75 7.89
CA ALA A 154 13.76 -9.20 8.64
C ALA A 154 14.85 -8.11 8.73
N ILE A 155 15.10 -7.38 7.64
CA ILE A 155 16.07 -6.26 7.62
C ILE A 155 15.58 -5.10 8.49
N GLU A 156 14.29 -4.77 8.47
CA GLU A 156 13.73 -3.71 9.33
C GLU A 156 13.79 -4.10 10.81
N THR A 157 13.65 -5.39 11.12
CA THR A 157 13.86 -5.90 12.48
C THR A 157 15.32 -5.74 12.92
N TYR A 158 16.27 -6.08 12.05
CA TYR A 158 17.69 -5.83 12.31
C TYR A 158 18.01 -4.34 12.49
N ASN A 159 17.50 -3.48 11.60
CA ASN A 159 17.75 -2.04 11.67
C ASN A 159 17.21 -1.43 12.96
N ARG A 160 16.05 -1.89 13.43
CA ARG A 160 15.48 -1.50 14.72
C ARG A 160 16.35 -1.95 15.87
N LEU A 161 16.75 -3.23 15.90
CA LEU A 161 17.65 -3.77 16.92
C LEU A 161 18.96 -2.97 16.99
N ARG A 162 19.56 -2.66 15.83
CA ARG A 162 20.78 -1.85 15.72
C ARG A 162 20.60 -0.43 16.25
N GLY A 163 19.42 0.16 16.06
CA GLY A 163 19.11 1.50 16.54
C GLY A 163 18.83 1.56 18.04
N GLU A 164 18.10 0.58 18.58
CA GLU A 164 17.61 0.55 19.95
C GLU A 164 18.58 -0.14 20.93
N HIS A 165 19.25 -1.20 20.47
CA HIS A 165 20.17 -2.02 21.25
C HIS A 165 21.48 -2.35 20.49
N PRO A 166 22.31 -1.33 20.14
CA PRO A 166 23.52 -1.54 19.35
C PRO A 166 24.49 -2.61 19.91
N PRO A 167 24.76 -2.69 21.23
CA PRO A 167 25.67 -3.70 21.78
C PRO A 167 25.18 -5.15 21.63
N ASP A 168 23.86 -5.35 21.55
CA ASP A 168 23.22 -6.67 21.46
C ASP A 168 22.95 -7.09 20.00
N THR A 169 23.31 -6.23 19.04
CA THR A 169 23.06 -6.48 17.62
C THR A 169 24.16 -7.37 17.04
N PRO A 170 23.82 -8.53 16.46
CA PRO A 170 24.82 -9.40 15.82
C PRO A 170 25.42 -8.74 14.57
N ALA A 171 26.51 -9.29 14.05
CA ALA A 171 27.02 -8.87 12.74
C ALA A 171 25.96 -9.13 11.66
N ILE A 172 25.87 -8.24 10.66
CA ILE A 172 24.84 -8.33 9.61
C ILE A 172 24.85 -9.69 8.90
N LEU A 173 26.03 -10.23 8.59
CA LEU A 173 26.15 -11.53 7.90
C LEU A 173 25.62 -12.69 8.75
N ASP A 174 25.80 -12.64 10.07
CA ASP A 174 25.26 -13.65 10.98
C ASP A 174 23.73 -13.54 11.05
N TRP A 175 23.20 -12.31 11.08
CA TRP A 175 21.77 -12.06 11.03
C TRP A 175 21.15 -12.57 9.73
N GLU A 176 21.72 -12.20 8.58
CA GLU A 176 21.23 -12.61 7.26
C GLU A 176 21.27 -14.14 7.12
N SER A 177 22.35 -14.78 7.57
CA SER A 177 22.46 -16.24 7.54
C SER A 177 21.37 -16.94 8.37
N ALA A 178 21.00 -16.35 9.52
CA ALA A 178 19.97 -16.90 10.40
C ALA A 178 18.52 -16.61 9.94
N HIS A 179 18.28 -15.51 9.23
CA HIS A 179 16.92 -15.00 8.96
C HIS A 179 16.54 -14.91 7.49
N LEU A 180 17.51 -14.90 6.56
CA LEU A 180 17.26 -14.73 5.11
C LEU A 180 17.60 -15.96 4.29
N ASN A 181 18.16 -17.02 4.88
CA ASN A 181 18.49 -18.27 4.20
C ASN A 181 17.27 -19.18 3.94
N ASP A 182 16.08 -18.62 3.72
CA ASP A 182 14.90 -19.39 3.32
C ASP A 182 15.04 -19.81 1.84
N PRO A 183 15.26 -21.09 1.52
CA PRO A 183 15.42 -21.54 0.14
C PRO A 183 14.15 -21.34 -0.71
N SER A 184 12.99 -21.10 -0.09
CA SER A 184 11.75 -20.74 -0.77
C SER A 184 11.66 -19.26 -1.16
N VAL A 185 12.61 -18.44 -0.72
CA VAL A 185 12.70 -17.00 -0.96
C VAL A 185 14.13 -16.66 -1.39
N PRO A 186 14.52 -16.94 -2.65
CA PRO A 186 15.90 -16.75 -3.09
C PRO A 186 16.36 -15.30 -2.87
N ASN A 187 17.36 -15.12 -2.02
CA ASN A 187 18.03 -13.84 -1.90
C ASN A 187 18.91 -13.66 -3.14
N VAL A 188 18.73 -12.56 -3.88
CA VAL A 188 19.48 -12.28 -5.11
C VAL A 188 20.91 -11.78 -4.81
N LEU A 189 21.25 -11.66 -3.53
CA LEU A 189 22.54 -11.16 -3.04
C LEU A 189 23.54 -12.27 -2.66
N ALA A 190 23.21 -13.55 -2.89
CA ALA A 190 24.09 -14.70 -2.66
C ALA A 190 24.86 -15.12 -3.92
#